data_AF-A0A4U1W7V5-F1
#
_entry.id   AF-A0A4U1W7V5-F1
#
_cell.length_a   1.000
_cell.length_b   1.000
_cell.length_c   1.000
_cell.angle_alpha   90.00
_cell.angle_beta   90.00
_cell.angle_gamma   90.00
#
_symmetry.space_group_name_H-M   'P 1'
#
loop_
_entity.id
_entity.type
_entity.pdbx_description
1 polymer ?
#
loop_
_entity_poly.entity_id
_entity_poly.type
_entity_poly.pdbx_seq_one_letter_code
_entity_poly.pdbx_strand_id
1 'polypeptide(L)'
;MDMTTLNLGGALALGQRIVISVDGTIKVLEEGQPLQAGDVVLESQNGSNEPQVSAKRFSSEEGEIELDQDIANIFAALEEGQDPTELGEEFATAAGQNGSSLASSGTIERDGEETIPGTEFVTTGFESLGLSRTQSLSLLDAYRSLIEPAAAQPNTNPLFVDSNSDAIGDTVSFTTDEDTPVSGTLSASDEDGDSLSFSKSTEPSNGTVVIDENGDWTYTPNENYNGNDSFTVEVSDGQGGTDTITVNIGVTPINDLPVGEDVSVTTDEDTPVSGTLNATDADGDSLTFTKGTEPSNGSVVVDENGNWTYTPDENYNGSDSFTVVVDDGQGGTDTITVDVDINTVNDAPEIDD
;
A
#
# COMPACT_ATOMS: atom_id res chain seq x y z
N MET A 1 -38.56 2.05 22.23
CA MET A 1 -38.15 2.88 21.08
C MET A 1 -37.16 3.87 21.65
N ASP A 2 -35.89 3.59 21.41
CA ASP A 2 -34.74 4.35 21.89
C ASP A 2 -34.70 5.67 21.10
N MET A 3 -34.76 6.82 21.78
CA MET A 3 -34.81 8.17 21.17
C MET A 3 -33.53 8.97 21.51
N THR A 4 -32.35 8.38 21.36
CA THR A 4 -31.07 9.06 21.65
C THR A 4 -30.17 9.24 20.45
N THR A 5 -30.60 8.86 19.25
CA THR A 5 -29.88 9.18 18.01
C THR A 5 -30.76 10.07 17.12
N LEU A 6 -30.58 11.39 17.26
CA LEU A 6 -31.03 12.33 16.24
C LEU A 6 -30.00 12.29 15.11
N ASN A 7 -30.26 11.45 14.11
CA ASN A 7 -29.50 11.45 12.86
C ASN A 7 -29.85 12.75 12.11
N LEU A 8 -29.00 13.79 12.25
CA LEU A 8 -29.21 15.08 11.61
C LEU A 8 -28.89 15.07 10.11
N GLY A 9 -28.44 13.94 9.53
CA GLY A 9 -28.51 13.66 8.09
C GLY A 9 -28.17 14.84 7.19
N GLY A 10 -26.95 15.40 7.31
CA GLY A 10 -26.45 16.48 6.48
C GLY A 10 -26.35 17.84 7.20
N ALA A 11 -25.57 18.75 6.61
CA ALA A 11 -25.47 20.13 7.06
C ALA A 11 -26.87 20.76 7.19
N LEU A 12 -27.14 21.51 8.27
CA LEU A 12 -28.37 22.28 8.44
C LEU A 12 -28.63 23.07 7.15
N ALA A 13 -29.81 22.90 6.56
CA ALA A 13 -30.17 23.66 5.37
C ALA A 13 -30.22 25.16 5.72
N LEU A 14 -29.88 26.01 4.75
CA LEU A 14 -29.91 27.47 4.93
C LEU A 14 -31.30 27.90 5.45
N GLY A 15 -31.36 28.53 6.64
CA GLY A 15 -32.61 28.93 7.29
C GLY A 15 -33.20 27.91 8.29
N GLN A 16 -32.48 26.84 8.64
CA GLN A 16 -32.84 25.95 9.74
C GLN A 16 -32.10 26.32 11.04
N ARG A 17 -32.79 26.18 12.17
CA ARG A 17 -32.32 26.53 13.51
C ARG A 17 -32.46 25.32 14.43
N ILE A 18 -31.44 25.01 15.21
CA ILE A 18 -31.55 23.99 16.26
C ILE A 18 -32.05 24.67 17.52
N VAL A 19 -33.13 24.16 18.10
CA VAL A 19 -33.75 24.70 19.30
C VAL A 19 -33.71 23.66 20.41
N ILE A 20 -33.18 24.05 21.56
CA ILE A 20 -33.22 23.30 22.79
C ILE A 20 -34.31 23.92 23.66
N SER A 21 -35.43 23.22 23.76
CA SER A 21 -36.57 23.67 24.54
C SER A 21 -36.28 23.67 26.05
N VAL A 22 -37.09 24.40 26.80
CA VAL A 22 -37.03 24.46 28.29
C VAL A 22 -37.14 23.10 28.99
N ASP A 23 -37.77 22.12 28.34
CA ASP A 23 -37.87 20.74 28.81
C ASP A 23 -36.65 19.86 28.44
N GLY A 24 -35.66 20.46 27.77
CA GLY A 24 -34.46 19.81 27.25
C GLY A 24 -34.66 19.05 25.94
N THR A 25 -35.83 19.14 25.30
CA THR A 25 -36.03 18.53 23.97
C THR A 25 -35.30 19.31 22.88
N ILE A 26 -34.58 18.60 22.01
CA ILE A 26 -33.91 19.17 20.85
C ILE A 26 -34.86 19.08 19.64
N LYS A 27 -35.04 20.18 18.92
CA LYS A 27 -35.88 20.28 17.73
C LYS A 27 -35.17 21.07 16.64
N VAL A 28 -35.46 20.77 15.38
CA VAL A 28 -35.07 21.63 14.25
C VAL A 28 -36.28 22.45 13.85
N LEU A 29 -36.14 23.77 13.83
CA LEU A 29 -37.17 24.71 13.38
C LEU A 29 -36.74 25.39 12.08
N GLU A 30 -37.70 25.70 11.23
CA GLU A 30 -37.49 26.62 10.11
C GLU A 30 -37.50 28.08 10.61
N GLU A 31 -36.76 28.95 9.93
CA GLU A 31 -36.75 30.39 10.18
C GLU A 31 -38.17 30.97 10.22
N GLY A 32 -38.51 31.67 11.32
CA GLY A 32 -39.83 32.25 11.54
C GLY A 32 -40.84 31.37 12.28
N GLN A 33 -40.52 30.11 12.61
CA GLN A 33 -41.32 29.32 13.55
C GLN A 33 -41.23 29.90 14.98
N PRO A 34 -42.32 29.86 15.76
CA PRO A 34 -42.37 30.51 17.07
C PRO A 34 -41.46 29.82 18.10
N LEU A 35 -40.65 30.62 18.79
CA LEU A 35 -39.83 30.20 19.92
C LEU A 35 -40.59 30.37 21.25
N GLN A 36 -40.26 29.54 22.23
CA GLN A 36 -40.76 29.67 23.60
C GLN A 36 -39.74 30.35 24.49
N ALA A 37 -40.22 31.12 25.47
CA ALA A 37 -39.33 31.79 26.43
C ALA A 37 -38.46 30.76 27.16
N GLY A 38 -37.15 30.95 27.13
CA GLY A 38 -36.16 30.02 27.69
C GLY A 38 -35.62 28.98 26.71
N ASP A 39 -36.10 28.96 25.45
CA ASP A 39 -35.48 28.18 24.38
C ASP A 39 -34.06 28.71 24.11
N VAL A 40 -33.13 27.78 23.92
CA VAL A 40 -31.77 28.07 23.43
C VAL A 40 -31.72 27.73 21.95
N VAL A 41 -31.27 28.68 21.15
CA VAL A 41 -31.18 28.52 19.70
C VAL A 41 -29.72 28.48 19.30
N LEU A 42 -29.39 27.49 18.47
CA LEU A 42 -28.08 27.34 17.85
C LEU A 42 -28.24 27.63 16.36
N GLU A 43 -27.44 28.57 15.87
CA GLU A 43 -27.40 28.97 14.47
C GLU A 43 -26.02 28.74 13.88
N SER A 44 -25.96 28.21 12.67
CA SER A 44 -24.72 28.15 11.89
C SER A 44 -24.38 29.55 11.38
N GLN A 45 -23.23 30.08 11.78
CA GLN A 45 -22.74 31.35 11.22
C GLN A 45 -22.02 31.10 9.89
N ASN A 46 -22.60 31.63 8.81
CA ASN A 46 -21.97 31.60 7.50
C ASN A 46 -20.79 32.57 7.46
N GLY A 47 -19.56 32.06 7.38
CA GLY A 47 -18.39 32.93 7.20
C GLY A 47 -16.99 32.36 7.43
N SER A 48 -16.83 31.11 7.87
CA SER A 48 -15.50 30.52 8.05
C SER A 48 -15.45 29.05 7.63
N ASN A 49 -14.27 28.53 7.29
CA ASN A 49 -14.04 27.12 6.98
C ASN A 49 -14.20 26.19 8.21
N GLU A 50 -14.56 26.74 9.37
CA GLU A 50 -14.92 26.00 10.57
C GLU A 50 -16.40 26.23 10.91
N PRO A 51 -17.13 25.21 11.39
CA PRO A 51 -18.49 25.37 11.88
C PRO A 51 -18.48 26.25 13.13
N GLN A 52 -18.91 27.50 13.00
CA GLN A 52 -19.12 28.42 14.11
C GLN A 52 -20.60 28.37 14.50
N VAL A 53 -20.87 28.10 15.77
CA VAL A 53 -22.23 28.07 16.33
C VAL A 53 -22.36 29.21 17.34
N SER A 54 -23.25 30.15 17.08
CA SER A 54 -23.64 31.13 18.11
C SER A 54 -24.81 30.60 18.91
N ALA A 55 -24.77 30.81 20.23
CA ALA A 55 -25.84 30.42 21.13
C ALA A 55 -26.66 31.66 21.47
N LYS A 56 -27.97 31.58 21.23
CA LYS A 56 -28.92 32.64 21.58
C LYS A 56 -29.93 32.12 22.58
N ARG A 57 -30.32 32.95 23.55
CA ARG A 57 -31.46 32.66 24.42
C ARG A 57 -32.67 33.48 23.98
N PHE A 58 -33.83 32.84 23.88
CA PHE A 58 -35.07 33.56 23.59
C PHE A 58 -35.78 34.03 24.86
N SER A 59 -36.00 35.34 24.96
CA SER A 59 -36.83 36.01 25.95
C SER A 59 -38.14 36.50 25.31
N SER A 60 -39.26 36.32 26.00
CA SER A 60 -40.55 36.86 25.55
C SER A 60 -40.61 38.39 25.56
N GLU A 61 -39.73 39.06 26.31
CA GLU A 61 -39.69 40.52 26.45
C GLU A 61 -38.66 41.17 25.52
N GLU A 62 -37.52 40.51 25.31
CA GLU A 62 -36.36 41.11 24.62
C GLU A 62 -36.02 40.41 23.29
N GLY A 63 -36.71 39.31 22.95
CA GLY A 63 -36.42 38.53 21.75
C GLY A 63 -35.17 37.65 21.95
N GLU A 64 -34.35 37.53 20.91
CA GLU A 64 -33.14 36.70 20.95
C GLU A 64 -31.94 37.49 21.48
N ILE A 65 -31.27 36.92 22.48
CA ILE A 65 -30.13 37.50 23.17
C ILE A 65 -28.89 36.68 22.80
N GLU A 66 -27.87 37.30 22.20
CA GLU A 66 -26.60 36.63 21.86
C GLU A 66 -25.77 36.38 23.12
N LEU A 67 -25.25 35.15 23.26
CA LEU A 67 -24.46 34.73 24.42
C LEU A 67 -22.95 34.74 24.15
N ASP A 68 -22.54 35.13 22.95
CA ASP A 68 -21.19 34.86 22.42
C ASP A 68 -20.08 35.60 23.20
N GLN A 69 -20.32 36.86 23.60
CA GLN A 69 -19.36 37.65 24.39
C GLN A 69 -19.30 37.17 25.86
N ASP A 70 -20.45 36.75 26.41
CA ASP A 70 -20.57 36.36 27.81
C ASP A 70 -19.95 34.99 28.05
N ILE A 71 -20.16 34.05 27.13
CA ILE A 71 -19.53 32.73 27.16
C ILE A 71 -18.00 32.87 27.04
N ALA A 72 -17.49 33.72 26.15
CA ALA A 72 -16.05 33.95 25.99
C ALA A 72 -15.40 34.57 27.24
N ASN A 73 -16.07 35.53 27.89
CA ASN A 73 -15.56 36.17 29.12
C ASN A 73 -15.56 35.18 30.31
N ILE A 74 -16.55 34.29 30.39
CA ILE A 74 -16.60 33.25 31.42
C ILE A 74 -15.50 32.21 31.22
N PHE A 75 -15.24 31.78 29.98
CA PHE A 75 -14.13 30.86 29.70
C PHE A 75 -12.77 31.46 30.03
N ALA A 76 -12.54 32.73 29.69
CA ALA A 76 -11.30 33.43 30.03
C ALA A 76 -11.11 33.54 31.56
N ALA A 77 -12.17 33.87 32.31
CA ALA A 77 -12.11 33.92 33.77
C ALA A 77 -11.81 32.55 34.40
N LEU A 78 -12.38 31.47 33.84
CA LEU A 78 -12.14 30.11 34.32
C LEU A 78 -10.71 29.62 34.03
N GLU A 79 -10.14 29.95 32.86
CA GLU A 79 -8.73 29.65 32.54
C GLU A 79 -7.76 30.43 33.43
N GLU A 80 -8.13 31.65 33.84
CA GLU A 80 -7.36 32.49 34.75
C GLU A 80 -7.62 32.17 36.24
N GLY A 81 -8.52 31.24 36.55
CA GLY A 81 -8.90 30.86 37.92
C GLY A 81 -9.63 31.96 38.70
N GLN A 82 -10.23 32.92 37.99
CA GLN A 82 -11.06 33.99 38.54
C GLN A 82 -12.49 33.51 38.80
N ASP A 83 -13.16 34.10 39.79
CA ASP A 83 -14.58 33.86 40.06
C ASP A 83 -15.44 34.59 39.01
N PRO A 84 -16.20 33.87 38.16
CA PRO A 84 -17.00 34.48 37.10
C PRO A 84 -18.11 35.40 37.63
N THR A 85 -18.47 35.33 38.92
CA THR A 85 -19.50 36.20 39.52
C THR A 85 -19.02 37.63 39.78
N GLU A 86 -17.72 37.92 39.69
CA GLU A 86 -17.17 39.27 39.83
C GLU A 86 -17.12 40.06 38.51
N LEU A 87 -17.53 39.47 37.38
CA LEU A 87 -17.43 40.07 36.05
C LEU A 87 -18.44 41.21 35.75
N GLY A 88 -19.32 41.57 36.70
CA GLY A 88 -20.13 42.80 36.61
C GLY A 88 -21.51 42.68 37.23
N GLU A 89 -22.12 43.84 37.58
CA GLU A 89 -23.43 43.93 38.25
C GLU A 89 -24.62 43.34 37.45
N GLU A 90 -24.42 42.99 36.17
CA GLU A 90 -25.39 42.28 35.32
C GLU A 90 -25.58 40.81 35.72
N PHE A 91 -24.67 40.23 36.52
CA PHE A 91 -24.67 38.83 36.93
C PHE A 91 -24.98 38.59 38.42
N ALA A 92 -25.38 39.63 39.17
CA ALA A 92 -25.75 39.49 40.58
C ALA A 92 -27.19 38.98 40.73
N THR A 93 -27.37 37.75 41.24
CA THR A 93 -28.68 37.18 41.55
C THR A 93 -29.39 37.97 42.65
N ALA A 94 -30.55 38.53 42.30
CA ALA A 94 -31.79 38.57 43.09
C ALA A 94 -31.69 38.65 44.64
N ALA A 95 -30.94 39.61 45.18
CA ALA A 95 -31.27 40.19 46.48
C ALA A 95 -31.96 41.54 46.23
N GLY A 96 -33.29 41.55 46.33
CA GLY A 96 -34.09 42.75 46.12
C GLY A 96 -33.62 43.95 46.96
N GLN A 97 -34.04 45.14 46.53
CA GLN A 97 -33.71 46.51 46.99
C GLN A 97 -33.85 46.84 48.49
N ASN A 98 -33.84 45.88 49.43
CA ASN A 98 -33.74 46.16 50.86
C ASN A 98 -32.93 45.07 51.57
N GLY A 99 -31.78 45.48 52.13
CA GLY A 99 -30.79 44.60 52.74
C GLY A 99 -31.33 43.65 53.80
N SER A 100 -30.75 42.45 53.85
CA SER A 100 -30.94 41.51 54.94
C SER A 100 -29.69 41.48 55.79
N SER A 101 -29.86 42.00 57.00
CA SER A 101 -28.94 41.96 58.13
C SER A 101 -28.70 40.52 58.56
N LEU A 102 -27.45 40.05 58.60
CA LEU A 102 -27.01 39.02 59.54
C LEU A 102 -25.47 39.03 59.63
N ALA A 103 -24.96 39.99 60.41
CA ALA A 103 -23.59 40.01 60.89
C ALA A 103 -23.51 39.20 62.19
N SER A 104 -22.94 37.99 62.14
CA SER A 104 -22.21 37.35 63.25
C SER A 104 -21.79 35.93 62.87
N SER A 105 -20.48 35.67 62.94
CA SER A 105 -19.84 34.36 62.81
C SER A 105 -20.35 33.37 63.87
N GLY A 106 -20.73 32.16 63.44
CA GLY A 106 -21.05 31.04 64.33
C GLY A 106 -20.36 29.76 63.87
N THR A 107 -19.50 29.21 64.72
CA THR A 107 -18.88 27.88 64.55
C THR A 107 -19.92 26.81 64.87
N ILE A 108 -20.17 25.87 63.95
CA ILE A 108 -21.03 24.71 64.19
C ILE A 108 -20.13 23.49 64.44
N GLU A 109 -20.16 23.02 65.69
CA GLU A 109 -19.55 21.78 66.15
C GLU A 109 -20.42 20.60 65.69
N ARG A 110 -19.80 19.64 65.00
CA ARG A 110 -20.44 18.50 64.34
C ARG A 110 -20.27 17.24 65.18
N ASP A 111 -21.37 16.59 65.54
CA ASP A 111 -21.38 15.20 65.98
C ASP A 111 -22.29 14.38 65.06
N GLY A 112 -21.68 13.66 64.11
CA GLY A 112 -22.34 12.78 63.14
C GLY A 112 -21.61 12.72 61.80
N GLU A 113 -20.68 11.77 61.68
CA GLU A 113 -19.81 11.39 60.53
C GLU A 113 -20.66 10.69 59.44
N GLU A 114 -20.62 11.04 58.14
CA GLU A 114 -19.57 10.82 57.13
C GLU A 114 -19.86 11.78 55.94
N THR A 115 -19.03 12.70 55.42
CA THR A 115 -17.60 12.77 55.03
C THR A 115 -17.30 12.24 53.62
N ILE A 116 -17.47 13.07 52.57
CA ILE A 116 -16.34 13.47 51.71
C ILE A 116 -16.36 15.01 51.57
N PRO A 117 -15.33 15.70 52.10
CA PRO A 117 -15.21 17.15 52.15
C PRO A 117 -14.28 17.72 51.06
N GLY A 118 -14.45 19.00 50.74
CA GLY A 118 -13.26 19.86 50.63
C GLY A 118 -12.90 20.51 49.31
N THR A 119 -13.84 20.69 48.38
CA THR A 119 -13.89 21.96 47.62
C THR A 119 -15.29 22.52 47.77
N GLU A 120 -15.46 23.62 48.52
CA GLU A 120 -16.66 24.46 48.48
C GLU A 120 -16.76 25.25 47.16
N PHE A 121 -16.31 24.65 46.07
CA PHE A 121 -16.61 25.07 44.72
C PHE A 121 -17.67 24.11 44.20
N VAL A 122 -18.92 24.58 44.15
CA VAL A 122 -19.85 24.05 43.16
C VAL A 122 -19.22 24.42 41.82
N THR A 123 -18.76 23.44 41.05
CA THR A 123 -18.34 23.68 39.68
C THR A 123 -19.58 24.15 38.93
N THR A 124 -19.76 25.46 38.78
CA THR A 124 -20.84 26.06 38.00
C THR A 124 -20.52 25.91 36.51
N GLY A 125 -20.48 24.67 36.03
CA GLY A 125 -20.60 24.40 34.61
C GLY A 125 -22.05 24.65 34.19
N PHE A 126 -22.27 25.41 33.10
CA PHE A 126 -23.56 25.73 32.43
C PHE A 126 -24.75 26.24 33.27
N GLU A 127 -24.76 26.06 34.59
CA GLU A 127 -25.82 26.50 35.51
C GLU A 127 -25.80 28.02 35.72
N SER A 128 -24.65 28.69 35.50
CA SER A 128 -24.56 30.16 35.52
C SER A 128 -25.32 30.83 34.36
N LEU A 129 -25.66 30.08 33.31
CA LEU A 129 -26.46 30.53 32.17
C LEU A 129 -27.98 30.35 32.41
N GLY A 130 -28.38 29.92 33.61
CA GLY A 130 -29.79 29.66 33.95
C GLY A 130 -30.40 28.47 33.21
N LEU A 131 -29.55 27.58 32.66
CA LEU A 131 -29.97 26.38 31.98
C LEU A 131 -30.32 25.29 32.99
N SER A 132 -31.43 24.59 32.76
CA SER A 132 -31.72 23.38 33.52
C SER A 132 -30.69 22.29 33.22
N ARG A 133 -30.49 21.36 34.16
CA ARG A 133 -29.61 20.20 33.98
C ARG A 133 -29.90 19.41 32.70
N THR A 134 -31.17 19.35 32.28
CA THR A 134 -31.58 18.71 31.03
C THR A 134 -31.12 19.52 29.82
N GLN A 135 -31.25 20.84 29.83
CA GLN A 135 -30.77 21.71 28.74
C GLN A 135 -29.25 21.65 28.59
N SER A 136 -28.49 21.57 29.70
CA SER A 136 -27.03 21.43 29.65
C SER A 136 -26.58 20.10 29.02
N LEU A 137 -27.27 18.99 29.34
CA LEU A 137 -26.99 17.68 28.73
C LEU A 137 -27.35 17.69 27.23
N SER A 138 -28.51 18.25 26.87
CA SER A 138 -28.94 18.36 25.47
C SER A 138 -28.06 19.28 24.64
N LEU A 139 -27.51 20.36 25.24
CA LEU A 139 -26.54 21.24 24.58
C LEU A 139 -25.20 20.53 24.37
N LEU A 140 -24.75 19.73 25.33
CA LEU A 140 -23.55 18.90 25.18
C LEU A 140 -23.73 17.83 24.10
N ASP A 141 -24.90 17.21 24.03
CA ASP A 141 -25.24 16.23 22.99
C ASP A 141 -25.36 16.89 21.61
N ALA A 142 -25.96 18.08 21.52
CA ALA A 142 -26.02 18.86 20.28
C ALA A 142 -24.61 19.30 19.84
N TYR A 143 -23.80 19.85 20.75
CA TYR A 143 -22.41 20.24 20.49
C TYR A 143 -21.57 19.04 20.02
N ARG A 144 -21.71 17.87 20.64
CA ARG A 144 -21.09 16.62 20.16
C ARG A 144 -21.61 16.20 18.79
N SER A 145 -22.91 16.35 18.51
CA SER A 145 -23.45 16.02 17.18
C SER A 145 -23.05 17.02 16.08
N LEU A 146 -22.77 18.28 16.44
CA LEU A 146 -22.39 19.35 15.51
C LEU A 146 -20.87 19.38 15.25
N ILE A 147 -20.08 18.87 16.19
CA ILE A 147 -18.62 19.01 16.23
C ILE A 147 -17.97 17.65 16.47
N GLU A 148 -18.70 16.54 16.36
CA GLU A 148 -18.10 15.35 15.81
C GLU A 148 -17.62 15.77 14.42
N PRO A 149 -16.30 15.96 14.18
CA PRO A 149 -15.84 15.89 12.80
C PRO A 149 -16.40 14.57 12.33
N ALA A 150 -17.14 14.55 11.21
CA ALA A 150 -17.72 13.34 10.62
C ALA A 150 -16.85 12.18 11.03
N ALA A 151 -17.29 11.36 12.01
CA ALA A 151 -16.42 10.35 12.59
C ALA A 151 -15.82 9.65 11.38
N ALA A 152 -14.50 9.78 11.17
CA ALA A 152 -13.89 9.41 9.90
C ALA A 152 -14.48 8.06 9.57
N GLN A 153 -15.16 7.96 8.41
CA GLN A 153 -15.78 6.70 8.02
C GLN A 153 -14.70 5.63 8.24
N PRO A 154 -15.04 4.47 8.84
CA PRO A 154 -14.02 3.48 9.15
C PRO A 154 -13.28 3.19 7.85
N ASN A 155 -11.98 3.49 7.84
CA ASN A 155 -11.12 3.33 6.66
C ASN A 155 -11.33 1.96 6.06
N THR A 156 -11.80 1.94 4.82
CA THR A 156 -11.99 0.73 4.05
C THR A 156 -10.64 0.28 3.49
N ASN A 157 -10.52 -1.01 3.17
CA ASN A 157 -9.31 -1.48 2.53
C ASN A 157 -9.43 -1.23 1.01
N PRO A 158 -8.31 -0.93 0.32
CA PRO A 158 -8.29 -0.95 -1.12
C PRO A 158 -8.62 -2.36 -1.65
N LEU A 159 -9.06 -2.43 -2.91
CA LEU A 159 -9.34 -3.68 -3.62
C LEU A 159 -8.72 -3.64 -5.01
N PHE A 160 -8.09 -4.73 -5.43
CA PHE A 160 -7.64 -4.86 -6.82
C PHE A 160 -8.83 -4.90 -7.79
N VAL A 161 -8.68 -4.26 -8.95
CA VAL A 161 -9.74 -4.15 -9.97
C VAL A 161 -9.26 -4.44 -11.39
N ASP A 162 -10.18 -4.80 -12.26
CA ASP A 162 -9.93 -4.97 -13.69
C ASP A 162 -10.06 -3.64 -14.47
N SER A 163 -9.95 -3.71 -15.80
CA SER A 163 -10.08 -2.54 -16.67
C SER A 163 -11.46 -1.85 -16.62
N ASN A 164 -12.48 -2.51 -16.08
CA ASN A 164 -13.82 -1.99 -15.93
C ASN A 164 -14.09 -1.50 -14.49
N SER A 165 -13.07 -1.49 -13.63
CA SER A 165 -13.17 -1.17 -12.20
C SER A 165 -14.01 -2.18 -11.39
N ASP A 166 -14.18 -3.40 -11.91
CA ASP A 166 -14.79 -4.49 -11.15
C ASP A 166 -13.71 -5.17 -10.30
N ALA A 167 -14.05 -5.52 -9.06
CA ALA A 167 -13.12 -6.22 -8.18
C ALA A 167 -12.66 -7.55 -8.79
N ILE A 168 -11.35 -7.79 -8.79
CA ILE A 168 -10.78 -9.06 -9.23
C ILE A 168 -10.53 -9.98 -8.03
N GLY A 169 -10.44 -11.28 -8.30
CA GLY A 169 -10.06 -12.24 -7.27
C GLY A 169 -8.59 -12.10 -6.87
N ASP A 170 -8.18 -12.90 -5.90
CA ASP A 170 -6.84 -12.84 -5.27
C ASP A 170 -5.69 -13.28 -6.18
N THR A 171 -5.96 -13.61 -7.45
CA THR A 171 -4.97 -14.14 -8.38
C THR A 171 -5.14 -13.63 -9.81
N VAL A 172 -4.03 -13.30 -10.45
CA VAL A 172 -3.91 -13.09 -11.91
C VAL A 172 -2.89 -14.03 -12.49
N SER A 173 -2.91 -14.25 -13.81
CA SER A 173 -2.01 -15.20 -14.47
C SER A 173 -1.51 -14.67 -15.80
N PHE A 174 -0.20 -14.83 -16.00
CA PHE A 174 0.51 -14.44 -17.21
C PHE A 174 1.37 -15.60 -17.70
N THR A 175 1.76 -15.55 -18.96
CA THR A 175 2.71 -16.48 -19.55
C THR A 175 3.79 -15.74 -20.30
N THR A 176 4.98 -16.31 -20.35
CA THR A 176 6.11 -15.79 -21.12
C THR A 176 6.95 -16.96 -21.59
N ASP A 177 7.66 -16.78 -22.69
CA ASP A 177 8.71 -17.70 -23.07
C ASP A 177 9.90 -17.57 -22.09
N GLU A 178 10.69 -18.61 -21.93
CA GLU A 178 11.92 -18.53 -21.14
C GLU A 178 12.88 -17.48 -21.72
N ASP A 179 13.75 -16.97 -20.85
CA ASP A 179 14.66 -15.84 -21.12
C ASP A 179 14.00 -14.54 -21.61
N THR A 180 12.68 -14.50 -21.64
CA THR A 180 11.89 -13.36 -22.10
C THR A 180 11.19 -12.72 -20.90
N PRO A 181 11.50 -11.45 -20.58
CA PRO A 181 10.76 -10.72 -19.56
C PRO A 181 9.30 -10.48 -19.95
N VAL A 182 8.41 -10.50 -18.97
CA VAL A 182 7.00 -10.12 -19.12
C VAL A 182 6.66 -8.99 -18.17
N SER A 183 5.81 -8.07 -18.64
CA SER A 183 5.39 -6.91 -17.85
C SER A 183 3.87 -6.79 -17.84
N GLY A 184 3.36 -6.09 -16.82
CA GLY A 184 1.96 -5.76 -16.70
C GLY A 184 1.76 -4.59 -15.76
N THR A 185 0.50 -4.20 -15.59
CA THR A 185 0.08 -3.15 -14.66
C THR A 185 -1.04 -3.72 -13.79
N LEU A 186 -0.94 -3.52 -12.49
CA LEU A 186 -2.00 -3.82 -11.53
C LEU A 186 -2.74 -2.54 -11.18
N SER A 187 -4.06 -2.64 -11.05
CA SER A 187 -4.94 -1.53 -10.68
C SER A 187 -5.70 -1.87 -9.41
N ALA A 188 -6.00 -0.86 -8.61
CA ALA A 188 -6.80 -0.97 -7.41
C ALA A 188 -7.70 0.25 -7.26
N SER A 189 -8.75 0.11 -6.48
CA SER A 189 -9.67 1.18 -6.09
C SER A 189 -9.90 1.18 -4.60
N ASP A 190 -10.24 2.33 -4.06
CA ASP A 190 -10.55 2.53 -2.66
C ASP A 190 -11.84 3.34 -2.53
N GLU A 191 -12.75 2.94 -1.62
CA GLU A 191 -14.07 3.56 -1.49
C GLU A 191 -14.01 4.93 -0.79
N ASP A 192 -12.98 5.15 0.03
CA ASP A 192 -12.73 6.42 0.71
C ASP A 192 -12.05 7.45 -0.21
N GLY A 193 -11.49 6.98 -1.34
CA GLY A 193 -10.86 7.80 -2.37
C GLY A 193 -9.41 8.14 -2.03
N ASP A 194 -8.79 7.32 -1.20
CA ASP A 194 -7.42 7.51 -0.75
C ASP A 194 -6.38 7.22 -1.84
N SER A 195 -5.18 7.76 -1.65
CA SER A 195 -4.07 7.57 -2.61
C SER A 195 -3.43 6.20 -2.42
N LEU A 196 -3.37 5.42 -3.50
CA LEU A 196 -2.87 4.06 -3.45
C LEU A 196 -1.40 3.95 -3.85
N SER A 197 -0.68 3.04 -3.20
CA SER A 197 0.70 2.69 -3.52
C SER A 197 0.87 1.18 -3.58
N PHE A 198 1.60 0.70 -4.58
CA PHE A 198 1.88 -0.72 -4.77
C PHE A 198 3.29 -1.08 -4.31
N SER A 199 3.44 -2.28 -3.76
CA SER A 199 4.74 -2.81 -3.39
C SER A 199 4.79 -4.32 -3.51
N LYS A 200 5.99 -4.86 -3.72
CA LYS A 200 6.22 -6.29 -3.74
C LYS A 200 6.21 -6.84 -2.32
N SER A 201 5.39 -7.86 -2.09
CA SER A 201 5.28 -8.54 -0.79
C SER A 201 6.14 -9.81 -0.73
N THR A 202 6.15 -10.63 -1.78
CA THR A 202 7.05 -11.80 -1.91
C THR A 202 7.86 -11.78 -3.20
N GLU A 203 9.02 -12.41 -3.17
CA GLU A 203 9.83 -12.66 -4.37
C GLU A 203 9.39 -13.95 -5.07
N PRO A 204 9.48 -14.00 -6.40
CA PRO A 204 9.44 -15.25 -7.15
C PRO A 204 10.66 -16.14 -6.81
N SER A 205 10.53 -17.44 -7.03
CA SER A 205 11.61 -18.41 -6.71
C SER A 205 12.58 -18.62 -7.87
N ASN A 206 12.14 -18.41 -9.11
CA ASN A 206 12.84 -18.76 -10.34
C ASN A 206 12.93 -17.57 -11.32
N GLY A 207 12.94 -16.36 -10.76
CA GLY A 207 13.13 -15.13 -11.49
C GLY A 207 13.32 -13.95 -10.56
N THR A 208 13.26 -12.76 -11.12
CA THR A 208 13.26 -11.50 -10.38
C THR A 208 12.07 -10.66 -10.81
N VAL A 209 11.53 -9.87 -9.89
CA VAL A 209 10.46 -8.93 -10.22
C VAL A 209 10.75 -7.55 -9.66
N VAL A 210 10.51 -6.54 -10.50
CA VAL A 210 10.53 -5.13 -10.13
C VAL A 210 9.10 -4.62 -10.27
N ILE A 211 8.64 -3.87 -9.28
CA ILE A 211 7.34 -3.18 -9.29
C ILE A 211 7.55 -1.75 -8.80
N ASP A 212 6.86 -0.80 -9.43
CA ASP A 212 6.83 0.59 -8.99
C ASP A 212 5.58 0.91 -8.13
N GLU A 213 5.55 2.10 -7.55
CA GLU A 213 4.44 2.53 -6.69
C GLU A 213 3.11 2.73 -7.46
N ASN A 214 3.13 2.75 -8.80
CA ASN A 214 1.93 2.86 -9.65
C ASN A 214 1.34 1.49 -10.02
N GLY A 215 2.00 0.40 -9.65
CA GLY A 215 1.57 -0.95 -9.96
C GLY A 215 2.10 -1.49 -11.30
N ASP A 216 3.00 -0.76 -11.96
CA ASP A 216 3.71 -1.27 -13.14
C ASP A 216 4.81 -2.23 -12.68
N TRP A 217 4.82 -3.44 -13.26
CA TRP A 217 5.76 -4.48 -12.88
C TRP A 217 6.37 -5.18 -14.09
N THR A 218 7.59 -5.70 -13.88
CA THR A 218 8.32 -6.53 -14.84
C THR A 218 8.90 -7.74 -14.12
N TYR A 219 8.53 -8.93 -14.57
CA TYR A 219 9.12 -10.21 -14.18
C TYR A 219 10.15 -10.64 -15.23
N THR A 220 11.33 -11.03 -14.78
CA THR A 220 12.40 -11.60 -15.60
C THR A 220 12.70 -13.02 -15.08
N PRO A 221 12.43 -14.08 -15.86
CA PRO A 221 12.84 -15.44 -15.50
C PRO A 221 14.35 -15.53 -15.24
N ASN A 222 14.78 -16.52 -14.45
CA ASN A 222 16.17 -16.93 -14.44
C ASN A 222 16.54 -17.51 -15.82
N GLU A 223 17.82 -17.42 -16.17
CA GLU A 223 18.35 -17.97 -17.42
C GLU A 223 18.03 -19.47 -17.54
N ASN A 224 17.48 -19.86 -18.70
CA ASN A 224 17.08 -21.23 -19.06
C ASN A 224 16.10 -21.88 -18.08
N TYR A 225 15.28 -21.07 -17.38
CA TYR A 225 14.23 -21.59 -16.51
C TYR A 225 12.89 -21.65 -17.25
N ASN A 226 12.31 -22.84 -17.27
CA ASN A 226 10.94 -23.12 -17.66
C ASN A 226 10.11 -23.69 -16.50
N GLY A 227 8.81 -23.38 -16.49
CA GLY A 227 7.87 -23.85 -15.45
C GLY A 227 7.08 -22.75 -14.78
N ASN A 228 6.41 -23.09 -13.69
CA ASN A 228 5.54 -22.15 -12.96
C ASN A 228 6.35 -21.35 -11.93
N ASP A 229 6.06 -20.06 -11.81
CA ASP A 229 6.55 -19.20 -10.74
C ASP A 229 5.44 -18.27 -10.25
N SER A 230 5.64 -17.62 -9.12
CA SER A 230 4.66 -16.70 -8.55
C SER A 230 5.28 -15.71 -7.59
N PHE A 231 4.72 -14.50 -7.54
CA PHE A 231 5.03 -13.49 -6.55
C PHE A 231 3.74 -12.80 -6.07
N THR A 232 3.79 -12.13 -4.92
CA THR A 232 2.65 -11.36 -4.42
C THR A 232 2.93 -9.87 -4.39
N VAL A 233 1.89 -9.09 -4.65
CA VAL A 233 1.89 -7.63 -4.62
C VAL A 233 0.89 -7.16 -3.59
N GLU A 234 1.31 -6.23 -2.74
CA GLU A 234 0.47 -5.54 -1.78
C GLU A 234 0.13 -4.14 -2.31
N VAL A 235 -1.13 -3.74 -2.19
CA VAL A 235 -1.56 -2.34 -2.35
C VAL A 235 -1.93 -1.77 -0.99
N SER A 236 -1.49 -0.55 -0.68
CA SER A 236 -1.84 0.18 0.54
C SER A 236 -2.41 1.56 0.24
N ASP A 237 -3.38 1.96 1.04
CA ASP A 237 -3.96 3.30 1.08
C ASP A 237 -3.09 4.32 1.86
N GLY A 238 -2.18 3.85 2.73
CA GLY A 238 -1.40 4.70 3.63
C GLY A 238 -2.15 5.17 4.89
N GLN A 239 -3.40 4.75 5.09
CA GLN A 239 -4.23 4.96 6.28
C GLN A 239 -4.38 3.69 7.13
N GLY A 240 -3.85 2.56 6.63
CA GLY A 240 -3.75 1.29 7.33
C GLY A 240 -4.55 0.16 6.68
N GLY A 241 -5.27 0.43 5.60
CA GLY A 241 -5.88 -0.57 4.74
C GLY A 241 -4.87 -1.09 3.72
N THR A 242 -4.95 -2.41 3.50
CA THR A 242 -4.11 -3.13 2.55
C THR A 242 -4.88 -4.26 1.90
N ASP A 243 -4.50 -4.61 0.67
CA ASP A 243 -4.95 -5.83 -0.01
C ASP A 243 -3.76 -6.48 -0.74
N THR A 244 -3.85 -7.78 -1.01
CA THR A 244 -2.76 -8.56 -1.61
C THR A 244 -3.25 -9.42 -2.76
N ILE A 245 -2.54 -9.38 -3.88
CA ILE A 245 -2.80 -10.22 -5.04
C ILE A 245 -1.60 -11.13 -5.35
N THR A 246 -1.89 -12.35 -5.79
CA THR A 246 -0.87 -13.27 -6.31
C THR A 246 -0.79 -13.18 -7.83
N VAL A 247 0.40 -12.93 -8.34
CA VAL A 247 0.70 -12.97 -9.78
C VAL A 247 1.35 -14.31 -10.10
N ASN A 248 0.63 -15.16 -10.82
CA ASN A 248 1.15 -16.43 -11.31
C ASN A 248 1.78 -16.25 -12.70
N ILE A 249 2.97 -16.79 -12.90
CA ILE A 249 3.68 -16.78 -14.18
C ILE A 249 3.88 -18.22 -14.65
N GLY A 250 3.48 -18.53 -15.89
CA GLY A 250 3.88 -19.74 -16.59
C GLY A 250 4.99 -19.43 -17.58
N VAL A 251 6.19 -19.97 -17.37
CA VAL A 251 7.32 -19.84 -18.29
C VAL A 251 7.35 -21.03 -19.24
N THR A 252 7.22 -20.77 -20.54
CA THR A 252 7.19 -21.77 -21.61
C THR A 252 8.59 -22.06 -22.14
N PRO A 253 8.98 -23.33 -22.30
CA PRO A 253 10.29 -23.68 -22.83
C PRO A 253 10.44 -23.32 -24.31
N ILE A 254 11.64 -22.91 -24.68
CA ILE A 254 12.15 -22.64 -26.01
C ILE A 254 13.48 -23.36 -26.14
N ASN A 255 13.59 -24.24 -27.14
CA ASN A 255 14.79 -25.02 -27.37
C ASN A 255 16.06 -24.15 -27.43
N ASP A 256 16.98 -24.39 -26.51
CA ASP A 256 18.33 -23.85 -26.54
C ASP A 256 19.18 -24.58 -27.57
N LEU A 257 20.21 -23.90 -28.09
CA LEU A 257 21.15 -24.57 -29.00
C LEU A 257 22.23 -25.27 -28.19
N PRO A 258 22.75 -26.43 -28.65
CA PRO A 258 23.93 -27.01 -28.06
C PRO A 258 25.12 -26.05 -28.21
N VAL A 259 26.05 -26.10 -27.27
CA VAL A 259 27.27 -25.29 -27.26
C VAL A 259 28.47 -26.21 -27.13
N GLY A 260 29.30 -26.26 -28.16
CA GLY A 260 30.58 -26.96 -28.18
C GLY A 260 31.78 -26.00 -28.10
N GLU A 261 32.95 -26.54 -27.74
CA GLU A 261 34.21 -25.78 -27.73
C GLU A 261 35.16 -26.30 -28.81
N ASP A 262 35.75 -25.38 -29.57
CA ASP A 262 36.84 -25.66 -30.52
C ASP A 262 38.06 -26.28 -29.81
N VAL A 263 38.75 -27.16 -30.52
CA VAL A 263 39.90 -27.90 -29.99
C VAL A 263 41.11 -27.72 -30.89
N SER A 264 42.28 -27.49 -30.31
CA SER A 264 43.55 -27.53 -31.03
C SER A 264 44.42 -28.66 -30.51
N VAL A 265 44.98 -29.46 -31.42
CA VAL A 265 45.87 -30.57 -31.10
C VAL A 265 47.14 -30.52 -31.94
N THR A 266 48.18 -31.18 -31.45
CA THR A 266 49.42 -31.38 -32.20
C THR A 266 49.69 -32.86 -32.36
N THR A 267 50.19 -33.27 -33.50
CA THR A 267 50.73 -34.61 -33.72
C THR A 267 52.01 -34.54 -34.55
N ASP A 268 52.76 -35.63 -34.58
CA ASP A 268 53.88 -35.76 -35.51
C ASP A 268 53.35 -36.31 -36.86
N GLU A 269 54.05 -36.04 -37.97
CA GLU A 269 53.68 -36.65 -39.26
C GLU A 269 53.62 -38.18 -39.16
N ASP A 270 52.75 -38.78 -39.98
CA ASP A 270 52.45 -40.22 -39.99
C ASP A 270 51.91 -40.79 -38.66
N THR A 271 51.62 -39.95 -37.67
CA THR A 271 51.15 -40.36 -36.35
C THR A 271 49.68 -39.95 -36.16
N PRO A 272 48.75 -40.93 -36.06
CA PRO A 272 47.37 -40.63 -35.73
C PRO A 272 47.23 -40.01 -34.34
N VAL A 273 46.28 -39.08 -34.20
CA VAL A 273 45.90 -38.46 -32.93
C VAL A 273 44.40 -38.60 -32.72
N SER A 274 43.98 -38.81 -31.47
CA SER A 274 42.59 -38.99 -31.10
C SER A 274 42.21 -38.05 -29.96
N GLY A 275 40.92 -37.75 -29.86
CA GLY A 275 40.36 -36.96 -28.78
C GLY A 275 38.86 -37.21 -28.63
N THR A 276 38.26 -36.49 -27.68
CA THR A 276 36.82 -36.49 -27.44
C THR A 276 36.36 -35.04 -27.37
N LEU A 277 35.29 -34.72 -28.11
CA LEU A 277 34.64 -33.43 -28.03
C LEU A 277 33.59 -33.45 -26.92
N ASN A 278 33.40 -32.30 -26.28
CA ASN A 278 32.32 -32.09 -25.32
C ASN A 278 31.46 -30.93 -25.78
N ALA A 279 30.18 -31.02 -25.50
CA ALA A 279 29.21 -29.96 -25.71
C ALA A 279 28.19 -30.01 -24.57
N THR A 280 27.51 -28.90 -24.34
CA THR A 280 26.44 -28.77 -23.35
C THR A 280 25.21 -28.21 -24.01
N ASP A 281 24.05 -28.54 -23.46
CA ASP A 281 22.77 -28.03 -23.89
C ASP A 281 21.98 -27.66 -22.63
N ALA A 282 21.33 -26.50 -22.66
CA ALA A 282 20.72 -25.90 -21.48
C ALA A 282 19.40 -26.59 -21.10
N ASP A 283 18.66 -27.13 -22.08
CA ASP A 283 17.50 -27.99 -21.86
C ASP A 283 17.89 -29.37 -21.29
N GLY A 284 19.18 -29.72 -21.38
CA GLY A 284 19.70 -31.01 -20.97
C GLY A 284 19.42 -32.11 -21.99
N ASP A 285 19.25 -31.75 -23.26
CA ASP A 285 18.99 -32.68 -24.34
C ASP A 285 20.18 -33.59 -24.65
N SER A 286 19.88 -34.75 -25.25
CA SER A 286 20.90 -35.73 -25.59
C SER A 286 21.64 -35.34 -26.86
N LEU A 287 22.93 -35.09 -26.75
CA LEU A 287 23.75 -34.62 -27.86
C LEU A 287 24.34 -35.76 -28.70
N THR A 288 24.30 -35.58 -30.03
CA THR A 288 24.90 -36.49 -31.01
C THR A 288 25.94 -35.75 -31.86
N PHE A 289 27.10 -36.36 -32.03
CA PHE A 289 28.18 -35.79 -32.84
C PHE A 289 28.27 -36.44 -34.21
N THR A 290 28.50 -35.64 -35.24
CA THR A 290 28.71 -36.11 -36.61
C THR A 290 29.81 -35.33 -37.28
N LYS A 291 30.60 -36.00 -38.13
CA LYS A 291 31.63 -35.32 -38.91
C LYS A 291 31.00 -34.24 -39.81
N GLY A 292 31.51 -33.02 -39.70
CA GLY A 292 31.19 -31.88 -40.56
C GLY A 292 32.06 -31.91 -41.81
N THR A 293 33.14 -31.14 -41.82
CA THR A 293 34.10 -31.11 -42.94
C THR A 293 35.18 -32.17 -42.81
N GLU A 294 35.75 -32.59 -43.93
CA GLU A 294 36.99 -33.36 -43.95
C GLU A 294 38.20 -32.43 -43.81
N PRO A 295 39.29 -32.91 -43.20
CA PRO A 295 40.58 -32.27 -43.30
C PRO A 295 41.13 -32.31 -44.73
N SER A 296 42.05 -31.39 -45.05
CA SER A 296 42.63 -31.28 -46.40
C SER A 296 43.86 -32.15 -46.61
N ASN A 297 44.57 -32.53 -45.55
CA ASN A 297 45.84 -33.27 -45.61
C ASN A 297 45.84 -34.45 -44.62
N GLY A 298 44.74 -35.18 -44.59
CA GLY A 298 44.55 -36.37 -43.77
C GLY A 298 43.14 -36.91 -43.88
N SER A 299 42.78 -37.77 -42.94
CA SER A 299 41.43 -38.31 -42.80
C SER A 299 40.98 -38.32 -41.35
N VAL A 300 39.67 -38.15 -41.13
CA VAL A 300 39.09 -38.22 -39.78
C VAL A 300 37.88 -39.13 -39.71
N VAL A 301 37.82 -39.90 -38.63
CA VAL A 301 36.64 -40.68 -38.21
C VAL A 301 36.13 -40.07 -36.92
N VAL A 302 34.81 -39.86 -36.85
CA VAL A 302 34.10 -39.34 -35.68
C VAL A 302 32.96 -40.29 -35.35
N ASP A 303 32.77 -40.63 -34.07
CA ASP A 303 31.62 -41.38 -33.58
C ASP A 303 30.54 -40.48 -32.99
N GLU A 304 29.36 -41.05 -32.75
CA GLU A 304 28.18 -40.34 -32.23
C GLU A 304 28.38 -39.76 -30.81
N ASN A 305 29.38 -40.23 -30.07
CA ASN A 305 29.71 -39.74 -28.72
C ASN A 305 30.79 -38.65 -28.74
N GLY A 306 31.18 -38.18 -29.93
CA GLY A 306 32.18 -37.13 -30.09
C GLY A 306 33.63 -37.62 -30.00
N ASN A 307 33.87 -38.93 -29.96
CA ASN A 307 35.24 -39.44 -30.08
C ASN A 307 35.68 -39.37 -31.53
N TRP A 308 36.89 -38.89 -31.75
CA TRP A 308 37.45 -38.73 -33.08
C TRP A 308 38.88 -39.26 -33.16
N THR A 309 39.29 -39.61 -34.38
CA THR A 309 40.68 -39.98 -34.70
C THR A 309 41.05 -39.37 -36.04
N TYR A 310 42.05 -38.50 -36.03
CA TYR A 310 42.66 -37.90 -37.20
C TYR A 310 43.93 -38.68 -37.56
N THR A 311 44.12 -38.96 -38.84
CA THR A 311 45.33 -39.57 -39.40
C THR A 311 45.86 -38.64 -40.49
N PRO A 312 47.06 -38.04 -40.32
CA PRO A 312 47.70 -37.23 -41.34
C PRO A 312 47.93 -38.02 -42.64
N ASP A 313 47.98 -37.32 -43.78
CA ASP A 313 48.52 -37.89 -45.01
C ASP A 313 50.01 -38.19 -44.86
N GLU A 314 50.50 -39.19 -45.61
CA GLU A 314 51.87 -39.68 -45.51
C GLU A 314 52.90 -38.57 -45.82
N ASN A 315 53.86 -38.35 -44.93
CA ASN A 315 54.88 -37.29 -44.99
C ASN A 315 54.31 -35.85 -45.12
N TYR A 316 53.06 -35.60 -44.69
CA TYR A 316 52.53 -34.25 -44.61
C TYR A 316 52.91 -33.61 -43.27
N ASN A 317 53.42 -32.39 -43.34
CA ASN A 317 53.65 -31.53 -42.19
C ASN A 317 53.04 -30.14 -42.44
N GLY A 318 52.57 -29.49 -41.38
CA GLY A 318 51.86 -28.21 -41.47
C GLY A 318 50.54 -28.23 -40.69
N SER A 319 49.74 -27.18 -40.85
CA SER A 319 48.42 -27.12 -40.22
C SER A 319 47.36 -27.79 -41.09
N ASP A 320 46.36 -28.37 -40.44
CA ASP A 320 45.16 -28.94 -41.03
C ASP A 320 43.98 -28.72 -40.08
N SER A 321 42.75 -28.90 -40.55
CA SER A 321 41.57 -28.68 -39.73
C SER A 321 40.36 -29.44 -40.24
N PHE A 322 39.51 -29.91 -39.35
CA PHE A 322 38.20 -30.48 -39.69
C PHE A 322 37.13 -29.95 -38.74
N THR A 323 35.86 -30.09 -39.10
CA THR A 323 34.76 -29.73 -38.20
C THR A 323 33.91 -30.93 -37.81
N VAL A 324 33.27 -30.82 -36.66
CA VAL A 324 32.28 -31.76 -36.13
C VAL A 324 31.02 -30.97 -35.79
N VAL A 325 29.87 -31.47 -36.23
CA VAL A 325 28.57 -30.92 -35.88
C VAL A 325 28.03 -31.66 -34.67
N VAL A 326 27.60 -30.92 -33.66
CA VAL A 326 26.81 -31.44 -32.54
C VAL A 326 25.35 -31.05 -32.73
N ASP A 327 24.45 -32.01 -32.53
CA ASP A 327 23.00 -31.89 -32.75
C ASP A 327 22.26 -32.34 -31.48
N ASP A 328 21.25 -31.57 -31.07
CA ASP A 328 20.43 -31.82 -29.87
C ASP A 328 19.23 -32.77 -30.12
N GLY A 329 18.97 -33.14 -31.38
CA GLY A 329 17.85 -33.96 -31.81
C GLY A 329 16.51 -33.21 -31.87
N GLN A 330 16.49 -31.92 -31.51
CA GLN A 330 15.34 -31.06 -31.36
C GLN A 330 15.34 -29.89 -32.37
N GLY A 331 16.42 -29.77 -33.15
CA GLY A 331 16.56 -28.85 -34.28
C GLY A 331 17.66 -27.81 -34.07
N GLY A 332 18.32 -27.83 -32.92
CA GLY A 332 19.51 -27.05 -32.63
C GLY A 332 20.79 -27.80 -33.00
N THR A 333 21.75 -27.04 -33.53
CA THR A 333 23.06 -27.58 -33.92
C THR A 333 24.14 -26.55 -33.67
N ASP A 334 25.34 -27.02 -33.35
CA ASP A 334 26.55 -26.20 -33.28
C ASP A 334 27.72 -26.89 -34.02
N THR A 335 28.71 -26.12 -34.43
CA THR A 335 29.86 -26.60 -35.19
C THR A 335 31.16 -26.36 -34.42
N ILE A 336 31.80 -27.46 -34.03
CA ILE A 336 33.11 -27.48 -33.37
C ILE A 336 34.20 -27.63 -34.42
N THR A 337 35.21 -26.76 -34.37
CA THR A 337 36.42 -26.83 -35.19
C THR A 337 37.52 -27.57 -34.43
N VAL A 338 38.17 -28.51 -35.10
CA VAL A 338 39.38 -29.16 -34.60
C VAL A 338 40.55 -28.76 -35.48
N ASP A 339 41.44 -27.95 -34.92
CA ASP A 339 42.71 -27.56 -35.55
C ASP A 339 43.80 -28.58 -35.20
N VAL A 340 44.56 -29.00 -36.21
CA VAL A 340 45.65 -29.95 -36.06
C VAL A 340 46.93 -29.34 -36.59
N ASP A 341 47.96 -29.24 -35.74
CA ASP A 341 49.32 -28.91 -36.18
C ASP A 341 50.16 -30.20 -36.26
N ILE A 342 50.67 -30.49 -37.46
CA ILE A 342 51.49 -31.67 -37.76
C ILE A 342 52.97 -31.28 -37.81
N ASN A 343 53.75 -31.80 -36.86
CA ASN A 343 55.19 -31.54 -36.75
C ASN A 343 55.98 -32.37 -37.77
N THR A 344 57.09 -31.81 -38.23
CA THR A 344 58.09 -32.53 -39.03
C THR A 344 58.85 -33.54 -38.17
N VAL A 345 59.00 -34.75 -38.68
CA VAL A 345 59.92 -35.78 -38.22
C VAL A 345 61.03 -35.93 -39.27
N ASN A 346 62.22 -36.38 -38.87
CA ASN A 346 63.31 -36.55 -39.83
C ASN A 346 63.25 -37.95 -40.45
N ASP A 347 62.97 -38.03 -41.75
CA ASP A 347 62.99 -39.29 -42.49
C ASP A 347 64.40 -39.77 -42.86
N ALA A 348 64.53 -41.09 -43.03
CA ALA A 348 65.71 -41.70 -43.61
C ALA A 348 65.70 -41.52 -45.14
N PRO A 349 66.87 -41.42 -45.82
CA PRO A 349 66.90 -41.28 -47.27
C PRO A 349 66.26 -42.49 -47.96
N GLU A 350 65.26 -42.27 -48.81
CA GLU A 350 64.71 -43.29 -49.70
C GLU A 350 65.42 -43.32 -51.05
N ILE A 351 65.52 -44.52 -51.66
CA ILE A 351 66.00 -44.71 -53.03
C ILE A 351 64.77 -44.91 -53.93
N ASP A 352 64.58 -44.00 -54.89
CA ASP A 352 63.57 -44.11 -55.94
C ASP A 352 64.06 -45.12 -57.02
N ASP A 353 63.18 -46.02 -57.48
CA ASP A 353 63.47 -47.08 -58.48
C ASP A 353 63.39 -46.57 -59.93
#